data_AF-A0A7V6YUF0-F1
#
_entry.id   AF-A0A7V6YUF0-F1
#
_cell.length_a   1.000
_cell.length_b   1.000
_cell.length_c   1.000
_cell.angle_alpha   90.00
_cell.angle_beta   90.00
_cell.angle_gamma   90.00
#
_symmetry.space_group_name_H-M   'P 1'
#
loop_
_entity.id
_entity.type
_entity.pdbx_description
1 polymer ?
#
loop_
_entity_poly.entity_id
_entity_poly.type
_entity_poly.pdbx_seq_one_letter_code
_entity_poly.pdbx_strand_id
1 'polypeptide(L)' 'MKELKMESKEFIRILQNLHLENITLRPSLQKRVVELVNSGVSITPAIIKDTLSRGKV' A
#
# COMPACT_ATOMS: atom_id res chain seq x y z
N MET A 1 5.04 0.11 -16.47
CA MET A 1 5.56 0.54 -15.15
C MET A 1 6.39 -0.61 -14.59
N LYS A 2 7.46 -0.36 -13.82
CA LYS A 2 8.21 -1.44 -13.18
C LYS A 2 7.35 -2.07 -12.08
N GLU A 3 7.36 -3.40 -11.97
CA GLU A 3 6.63 -4.09 -10.90
C GLU A 3 7.18 -3.68 -9.54
N LEU A 4 6.31 -3.17 -8.68
CA LEU A 4 6.59 -2.89 -7.28
C LEU A 4 6.77 -4.24 -6.58
N LYS A 5 7.94 -4.44 -5.98
CA LYS A 5 8.22 -5.59 -5.11
C LYS A 5 8.12 -5.16 -3.66
N MET A 6 7.69 -6.05 -2.76
CA MET A 6 7.68 -5.75 -1.32
C MET A 6 9.08 -5.38 -0.78
N GLU A 7 10.11 -5.82 -1.46
CA GLU A 7 11.52 -5.60 -1.10
C GLU A 7 12.11 -4.37 -1.79
N SER A 8 11.33 -3.69 -2.64
CA SER A 8 11.83 -2.54 -3.38
C SER A 8 11.98 -1.33 -2.45
N LYS A 9 13.01 -0.52 -2.73
CA LYS A 9 13.21 0.77 -2.03
C LYS A 9 11.97 1.67 -2.14
N GLU A 10 11.23 1.58 -3.24
CA GLU A 10 10.00 2.35 -3.43
C GLU A 10 8.88 1.89 -2.49
N PHE A 11 8.69 0.58 -2.32
CA PHE A 11 7.67 0.06 -1.40
C PHE A 11 8.01 0.38 0.05
N ILE A 12 9.28 0.25 0.44
CA ILE A 12 9.76 0.62 1.77
C ILE A 12 9.51 2.10 2.03
N ARG A 13 9.76 2.97 1.04
CA ARG A 13 9.47 4.42 1.16
C ARG A 13 7.97 4.69 1.33
N ILE A 14 7.10 3.97 0.64
CA ILE A 14 5.65 4.08 0.80
C ILE A 14 5.23 3.68 2.22
N LEU A 15 5.77 2.57 2.75
CA LEU A 15 5.49 2.14 4.13
C LEU A 15 5.96 3.17 5.16
N GLN A 16 7.14 3.77 4.96
CA GLN A 16 7.65 4.82 5.84
C GLN A 16 6.74 6.06 5.83
N ASN A 17 6.30 6.51 4.65
CA ASN A 17 5.39 7.65 4.55
C ASN A 17 4.06 7.38 5.26
N LEU A 18 3.49 6.18 5.08
CA LEU A 18 2.28 5.78 5.79
C LEU A 18 2.49 5.75 7.30
N HIS A 19 3.64 5.26 7.77
CA HIS A 19 3.97 5.26 9.19
C HIS A 19 4.07 6.67 9.77
N LEU A 20 4.64 7.63 9.02
CA LEU A 20 4.65 9.06 9.41
C LEU A 20 3.23 9.65 9.51
N GLU A 21 2.28 9.13 8.73
CA GLU A 21 0.86 9.47 8.83
C GLU A 21 0.10 8.66 9.91
N ASN A 22 0.80 7.92 10.79
CA ASN A 22 0.25 6.98 11.78
C ASN A 22 -0.57 5.82 11.18
N ILE A 23 -0.34 5.49 9.91
CA ILE A 23 -0.99 4.38 9.20
C ILE A 23 -0.01 3.21 9.16
N THR A 24 -0.33 2.13 9.88
CA THR A 24 0.47 0.90 9.84
C THR A 24 -0.28 -0.17 9.06
N LEU A 25 0.29 -0.63 7.94
CA LEU A 25 -0.29 -1.71 7.15
C LEU A 25 0.14 -3.07 7.68
N ARG A 26 -0.82 -3.95 7.98
CA ARG A 26 -0.54 -5.36 8.28
C ARG A 26 0.05 -6.06 7.04
N PRO A 27 0.87 -7.12 7.20
CA PRO A 27 1.48 -7.83 6.06
C PRO A 27 0.49 -8.29 4.98
N SER A 28 -0.72 -8.68 5.37
CA SER A 28 -1.80 -9.05 4.43
C SER A 28 -2.26 -7.87 3.57
N LEU A 29 -2.35 -6.67 4.14
CA LEU A 29 -2.69 -5.43 3.45
C LEU A 29 -1.52 -4.93 2.59
N GLN A 30 -0.28 -5.11 3.04
CA GLN A 30 0.93 -4.78 2.27
C GLN A 30 0.96 -5.51 0.93
N LYS A 31 0.69 -6.82 0.94
CA LYS A 31 0.62 -7.64 -0.28
C LYS A 31 -0.48 -7.17 -1.23
N ARG A 32 -1.67 -6.87 -0.68
CA ARG A 32 -2.81 -6.34 -1.45
C ARG A 32 -2.49 -5.00 -2.11
N VAL A 33 -1.78 -4.12 -1.41
CA VAL A 33 -1.32 -2.82 -1.93
C VAL A 33 -0.33 -3.01 -3.08
N VAL A 34 0.63 -3.94 -2.97
CA VAL A 34 1.55 -4.26 -4.07
C VAL A 34 0.81 -4.77 -5.30
N GLU A 35 -0.15 -5.69 -5.12
CA GLU A 35 -0.99 -6.21 -6.20
C GLU A 35 -1.80 -5.09 -6.89
N LEU A 36 -2.34 -4.13 -6.12
CA LEU A 36 -3.06 -2.98 -6.63
C LEU A 36 -2.15 -2.02 -7.44
N VAL A 37 -0.94 -1.71 -6.97
CA VAL A 37 0.01 -0.89 -7.76
C VAL A 37 0.37 -1.59 -9.07
N ASN A 38 0.67 -2.90 -9.00
CA ASN A 38 1.12 -3.67 -10.16
C ASN A 38 0.00 -3.88 -11.20
N SER A 39 -1.26 -3.89 -10.77
CA SER A 39 -2.42 -3.90 -11.69
C SER A 39 -2.68 -2.55 -12.37
N GLY A 40 -1.84 -1.53 -12.13
CA GLY A 40 -1.93 -0.21 -12.76
C GLY A 40 -2.92 0.72 -12.05
N VAL A 41 -3.47 0.32 -10.90
CA VAL A 41 -4.31 1.19 -10.08
C VAL A 41 -3.42 2.21 -9.38
N SER A 42 -3.63 3.49 -9.69
CA SER A 42 -2.92 4.59 -9.03
C SER A 42 -3.30 4.62 -7.57
N ILE A 43 -2.41 4.18 -6.68
CA ILE A 43 -2.65 4.20 -5.25
C ILE A 43 -2.64 5.65 -4.76
N THR A 44 -3.83 6.18 -4.59
CA THR A 44 -4.06 7.45 -3.91
C THR A 44 -4.34 7.20 -2.44
N PRO A 45 -4.07 8.17 -1.55
CA PRO A 45 -4.46 8.09 -0.14
C PRO A 45 -5.96 7.78 0.04
N ALA A 46 -6.80 8.20 -0.91
CA ALA A 46 -8.22 7.88 -0.94
C ALA A 46 -8.49 6.37 -1.11
N ILE A 47 -7.79 5.70 -2.02
CA ILE A 47 -7.90 4.25 -2.20
C ILE A 47 -7.36 3.50 -0.98
N ILE A 48 -6.26 3.95 -0.38
CA ILE A 48 -5.73 3.32 0.84
C ILE A 48 -6.75 3.44 1.98
N LYS A 49 -7.31 4.64 2.21
CA LYS A 49 -8.35 4.87 3.22
C LYS A 49 -9.62 4.07 2.95
N ASP A 50 -10.06 4.00 1.70
CA ASP A 50 -11.23 3.21 1.30
C ASP A 50 -10.98 1.70 1.49
N THR A 51 -9.77 1.22 1.18
CA THR A 51 -9.40 -0.20 1.37
C THR A 51 -9.27 -0.55 2.87
N LEU A 52 -8.73 0.35 3.68
CA LEU A 52 -8.63 0.20 5.13
C LEU A 52 -9.99 0.28 5.84
N SER A 53 -10.89 1.14 5.36
CA SER A 53 -12.23 1.29 5.93
C SER A 53 -13.20 0.17 5.50
N ARG A 54 -13.02 -0.38 4.30
CA ARG A 54 -13.77 -1.57 3.83
C ARG A 54 -13.19 -2.88 4.38
N GLY A 55 -11.94 -2.87 4.82
CA GLY A 55 -11.30 -3.96 5.55
C GLY A 55 -11.85 -4.10 6.98
N LYS A 56 -13.14 -4.44 7.13
CA LYS A 56 -13.58 -5.17 8.32
C LYS A 56 -12.92 -6.56 8.27
N VAL A 57 -11.76 -6.67 8.91
CA VAL A 57 -11.14 -7.94 9.32
C VAL A 57 -10.77 -7.80 10.78
#